data_AF-W1PS49-F1
#
_entry.id   AF-W1PS49-F1
#
_cell.length_a   1.000
_cell.length_b   1.000
_cell.length_c   1.000
_cell.angle_alpha   90.00
_cell.angle_beta   90.00
_cell.angle_gamma   90.00
#
_symmetry.space_group_name_H-M   'P 1'
#
loop_
_entity.id
_entity.type
_entity.pdbx_description
1 polymer ?
#
loop_
_entity_poly.entity_id
_entity_poly.type
_entity_poly.pdbx_seq_one_letter_code
_entity_poly.pdbx_strand_id
1 'polypeptide(L)' 'HLKVSDVPFIGVHGICKSAVAVSIACSESIACTNIVVNGLEIRSSDPQVAITTYCLNALGTA' A
#
# COMPACT_ATOMS: atom_id res chain seq x y z
N HIS A 1 11.50 16.64 10.42
CA HIS A 1 10.94 15.69 9.42
C HIS A 1 11.09 14.28 9.95
N LEU A 2 10.08 13.41 9.73
CA LEU A 2 10.12 12.01 10.14
C LEU A 2 10.48 11.15 8.93
N LYS A 3 11.43 10.23 9.09
CA LYS A 3 11.75 9.21 8.11
C LYS A 3 11.09 7.90 8.54
N VAL A 4 10.37 7.27 7.62
CA VAL A 4 9.78 5.93 7.81
C VAL A 4 10.60 4.94 6.99
N SER A 5 11.06 3.87 7.61
CA SER A 5 11.74 2.79 6.91
C SER A 5 11.46 1.43 7.55
N ASP A 6 11.77 0.37 6.80
CA ASP A 6 11.77 -1.02 7.30
C ASP A 6 10.37 -1.48 7.74
N VAL A 7 9.37 -1.20 6.89
CA VAL A 7 7.95 -1.51 7.16
C VAL A 7 7.50 -2.69 6.29
N PRO A 8 7.34 -3.88 6.88
CA PRO A 8 6.79 -5.04 6.17
C PRO A 8 5.26 -5.08 6.24
N PHE A 9 4.61 -5.23 5.08
CA PHE A 9 3.20 -5.58 4.91
C PHE A 9 3.11 -7.02 4.41
N ILE A 10 2.94 -7.96 5.35
CA ILE A 10 3.00 -9.39 5.06
C ILE A 10 1.64 -10.05 5.34
N GLY A 11 1.12 -10.80 4.37
CA GLY A 11 -0.06 -11.66 4.55
C GLY A 11 -1.34 -10.88 4.85
N VAL A 12 -1.50 -9.72 4.23
CA VAL A 12 -2.69 -8.88 4.41
C VAL A 12 -3.75 -9.34 3.41
N HIS A 13 -4.83 -9.93 3.92
CA HIS A 13 -5.95 -10.41 3.11
C HIS A 13 -7.25 -9.74 3.55
N GLY A 14 -8.13 -9.40 2.60
CA GLY A 14 -9.43 -8.89 2.96
C GLY A 14 -10.22 -8.29 1.82
N ILE A 15 -11.26 -7.56 2.21
CA ILE A 15 -12.22 -6.94 1.31
C ILE A 15 -12.28 -5.44 1.61
N CYS A 16 -12.24 -4.58 0.59
CA CYS A 16 -12.35 -3.14 0.74
C CYS A 16 -13.59 -2.59 0.01
N LYS A 17 -14.24 -1.59 0.64
CA LYS A 17 -15.36 -0.85 0.02
C LYS A 17 -14.89 0.41 -0.73
N SER A 18 -13.69 0.86 -0.44
CA SER A 18 -13.06 2.00 -1.11
C SER A 18 -12.55 1.60 -2.50
N ALA A 19 -12.56 2.56 -3.43
CA ALA A 19 -11.93 2.40 -4.74
C ALA A 19 -10.39 2.30 -4.64
N VAL A 20 -9.79 2.86 -3.60
CA VAL A 20 -8.35 2.69 -3.31
C VAL A 20 -8.21 1.66 -2.20
N ALA A 21 -7.70 0.49 -2.55
CA ALA A 21 -7.50 -0.63 -1.63
C ALA A 21 -6.26 -0.45 -0.75
N VAL A 22 -5.20 0.13 -1.31
CA VAL A 22 -3.91 0.33 -0.65
C VAL A 22 -3.40 1.71 -0.97
N SER A 23 -3.02 2.46 0.06
CA SER A 23 -2.42 3.79 -0.08
C SER A 23 -1.15 3.85 0.77
N ILE A 24 0.01 3.87 0.10
CA ILE A 24 1.33 4.07 0.72
C ILE A 24 1.82 5.44 0.27
N ALA A 25 1.41 6.47 1.00
CA ALA A 25 1.70 7.86 0.66
C ALA A 25 2.69 8.48 1.66
N CYS A 26 3.92 8.69 1.21
CA CYS A 26 5.00 9.27 1.99
C CYS A 26 5.19 10.76 1.67
N SER A 27 6.04 11.43 2.44
CA SER A 27 6.36 12.84 2.20
C SER A 27 6.97 13.02 0.81
N GLU A 28 6.58 14.07 0.08
CA GLU A 28 7.15 14.37 -1.24
C GLU A 28 8.66 14.67 -1.16
N SER A 29 9.15 15.20 -0.04
CA SER A 29 10.57 15.55 0.14
C SER A 29 11.39 14.47 0.85
N ILE A 30 10.78 13.55 1.58
CA ILE A 30 11.47 12.45 2.25
C ILE A 30 10.75 11.13 1.99
N ALA A 31 11.40 10.27 1.21
CA ALA A 31 10.87 8.97 0.82
C ALA A 31 10.76 8.00 2.01
N CYS A 32 9.75 7.14 1.98
CA CYS A 32 9.80 5.91 2.77
C CYS A 32 10.72 4.91 2.07
N THR A 33 11.56 4.20 2.82
CA THR A 33 12.55 3.28 2.25
C THR A 33 12.46 1.90 2.88
N ASN A 34 12.82 0.86 2.13
CA ASN A 34 12.75 -0.53 2.59
C ASN A 34 11.33 -0.94 3.02
N ILE A 35 10.35 -0.56 2.21
CA ILE A 35 8.99 -1.11 2.31
C ILE A 35 9.00 -2.50 1.68
N VAL A 36 8.43 -3.50 2.36
CA VAL A 36 8.30 -4.85 1.81
C VAL A 36 6.84 -5.21 1.79
N VAL A 37 6.29 -5.46 0.60
CA VAL A 37 4.93 -5.97 0.42
C VAL A 37 5.03 -7.43 0.01
N ASN A 38 4.39 -8.34 0.73
CA ASN A 38 4.41 -9.76 0.38
C ASN A 38 3.10 -10.43 0.78
N GLY A 39 2.45 -11.12 -0.16
CA GLY A 39 1.17 -11.79 0.09
C GLY A 39 0.04 -10.81 0.42
N LEU A 40 0.01 -9.65 -0.26
CA LEU A 40 -1.09 -8.69 -0.16
C LEU A 40 -2.20 -9.08 -1.13
N GLU A 41 -3.37 -9.42 -0.62
CA GLU A 41 -4.53 -9.77 -1.43
C GLU A 41 -5.79 -9.08 -0.90
N ILE A 42 -6.10 -7.93 -1.49
CA ILE A 42 -7.33 -7.18 -1.18
C ILE A 42 -8.25 -7.29 -2.38
N ARG A 43 -9.53 -7.54 -2.12
CA ARG A 43 -10.59 -7.61 -3.14
C ARG A 43 -11.64 -6.54 -2.87
N SER A 44 -12.37 -6.13 -3.91
CA SER A 44 -13.50 -5.22 -3.72
C SER A 44 -14.65 -5.90 -2.99
N SER A 45 -15.37 -5.16 -2.14
CA SER A 45 -16.63 -5.62 -1.54
C SER A 45 -17.76 -5.71 -2.55
N ASP A 46 -17.60 -5.03 -3.67
CA ASP A 46 -18.48 -5.12 -4.82
C ASP A 46 -17.67 -5.65 -6.02
N PRO A 47 -17.93 -6.88 -6.50
CA PRO A 47 -17.21 -7.48 -7.62
C PRO A 47 -17.26 -6.67 -8.92
N GLN A 48 -18.22 -5.75 -9.05
CA GLN A 48 -18.34 -4.88 -10.22
C GLN A 48 -17.44 -3.64 -10.14
N VAL A 49 -16.90 -3.33 -8.96
CA VAL A 49 -16.04 -2.18 -8.72
C VAL A 49 -14.59 -2.63 -8.75
N ALA A 50 -13.84 -2.11 -9.73
CA ALA A 50 -12.39 -2.25 -9.75
C ALA A 50 -11.76 -1.40 -8.63
N ILE A 51 -10.72 -1.94 -8.02
CA ILE A 51 -9.95 -1.27 -6.97
C ILE A 51 -8.55 -0.96 -7.49
N THR A 52 -7.97 0.11 -6.98
CA THR A 52 -6.63 0.59 -7.33
C THR A 52 -5.72 0.63 -6.12
N THR A 53 -4.43 0.79 -6.39
CA THR A 53 -3.40 1.05 -5.39
C THR A 53 -2.77 2.41 -5.68
N TYR A 54 -2.37 3.10 -4.61
CA TYR A 54 -1.71 4.39 -4.69
C TYR A 54 -0.39 4.36 -3.91
N CYS A 55 0.68 4.80 -4.57
CA CYS A 55 2.01 4.92 -3.98
C CYS A 55 2.56 6.33 -4.25
N LEU A 56 3.06 6.98 -3.21
CA LEU A 56 3.76 8.27 -3.30
C LEU A 56 5.07 8.21 -2.53
N ASN A 57 6.18 8.45 -3.22
CA ASN A 57 7.54 8.50 -2.68
C ASN A 57 7.89 7.33 -1.72
N ALA A 58 7.47 6.12 -2.09
CA ALA A 58 7.72 4.89 -1.34
C ALA A 58 8.64 3.97 -2.16
N LEU A 59 9.74 3.55 -1.55
CA LEU A 59 10.79 2.74 -2.20
C LEU A 59 10.89 1.40 -1.48
N GLY A 60 10.77 0.31 -2.24
CA GLY A 60 10.65 -1.02 -1.67
C GLY A 60 10.50 -2.13 -2.71
N THR A 61 10.10 -3.30 -2.23
CA THR A 61 9.80 -4.49 -3.05
C THR A 61 8.36 -4.96 -2.81
N ALA A 62 7.75 -5.51 -3.86
CA ALA A 62 6.38 -6.04 -3.85
C ALA A 62 6.30 -7.33 -4.67
#